data_AF-A0A554KTM4-F1
#
_entry.id   AF-A0A554KTM4-F1
#
_cell.length_a   1.000
_cell.length_b   1.000
_cell.length_c   1.000
_cell.angle_alpha   90.00
_cell.angle_beta   90.00
_cell.angle_gamma   90.00
#
_symmetry.space_group_name_H-M   'P 1'
#
loop_
_entity.id
_entity.type
_entity.pdbx_description
1 polymer ?
#
loop_
_entity_poly.entity_id
_entity_poly.type
_entity_poly.pdbx_seq_one_letter_code
_entity_poly.pdbx_strand_id
1 'polypeptide(L)'
;MAHKQEAMMKVQKGRDYFLWFIVILFPVAFFFGACRGVFASEDAAITALEAQGYSDIQIVDHAWFAVGFRGCDEKDAARFTAKATNPAGKAAEVYVCTGVIFKGGTIRGM
;
A
#
# COMPACT_ATOMS: atom_id res chain seq x y z
N MET A 1 -0.65 21.74 -52.51
CA MET A 1 0.32 21.08 -51.60
C MET A 1 0.18 21.54 -50.13
N ALA A 2 -0.18 22.79 -49.85
CA ALA A 2 -0.37 23.31 -48.48
C ALA A 2 -1.44 22.57 -47.64
N HIS A 3 -2.62 22.28 -48.19
CA HIS A 3 -3.69 21.56 -47.45
C HIS A 3 -3.30 20.17 -46.94
N LYS A 4 -2.37 19.48 -47.62
CA LYS A 4 -1.89 18.16 -47.20
C LYS A 4 -0.94 18.26 -46.00
N GLN A 5 -0.21 19.36 -45.86
CA GLN A 5 0.70 19.58 -44.74
C GLN A 5 -0.03 19.97 -43.45
N GLU A 6 -1.12 20.73 -43.55
CA GLU A 6 -1.97 21.08 -42.40
C GLU A 6 -2.66 19.85 -41.80
N ALA A 7 -3.11 18.92 -42.65
CA ALA A 7 -3.70 17.66 -42.22
C ALA A 7 -2.67 16.77 -41.50
N MET A 8 -1.44 16.69 -42.02
CA MET A 8 -0.35 15.93 -41.41
C MET A 8 0.06 16.50 -40.05
N MET A 9 0.12 17.83 -39.91
CA MET A 9 0.44 18.47 -38.62
C MET A 9 -0.62 18.22 -37.55
N LYS A 10 -1.92 18.22 -37.89
CA LYS A 10 -3.00 17.93 -36.92
C LYS A 10 -2.95 16.48 -36.41
N VAL A 11 -2.65 15.52 -37.29
CA VAL A 11 -2.49 14.10 -36.93
C VAL A 11 -1.28 13.89 -36.03
N GLN A 12 -0.16 14.53 -36.34
CA GLN A 12 1.07 14.42 -35.55
C GLN A 12 0.89 15.03 -34.15
N LYS A 13 0.25 16.21 -34.06
CA LYS A 13 -0.03 16.87 -32.78
C LYS A 13 -0.99 16.06 -31.90
N GLY A 14 -2.01 15.41 -32.49
CA GLY A 14 -2.92 14.53 -31.76
C GLY A 14 -2.23 13.28 -31.19
N ARG A 15 -1.30 12.69 -31.95
CA ARG A 15 -0.48 11.56 -31.49
C ARG A 15 0.46 11.95 -30.35
N ASP A 16 1.04 13.14 -30.41
CA ASP A 16 1.94 13.63 -29.35
C ASP A 16 1.17 13.93 -28.05
N TYR A 17 -0.01 14.55 -28.13
CA TYR A 17 -0.89 14.72 -26.96
C TYR A 17 -1.32 13.38 -26.35
N PHE A 18 -1.63 12.38 -27.18
CA PHE A 18 -1.96 11.04 -26.70
C PHE A 18 -0.79 10.35 -26.00
N LEU A 19 0.42 10.46 -26.55
CA LEU A 19 1.64 9.94 -25.92
C LEU A 19 1.93 10.64 -24.59
N TRP A 20 1.83 11.96 -24.52
CA TRP A 20 1.97 12.71 -23.28
C TRP A 20 0.91 12.33 -22.25
N PHE A 21 -0.33 12.08 -22.68
CA PHE A 21 -1.39 11.62 -21.80
C PHE A 21 -1.04 10.26 -21.18
N ILE A 22 -0.51 9.31 -21.96
CA ILE A 22 -0.05 8.02 -21.44
C ILE A 22 1.14 8.19 -20.50
N VAL A 23 2.14 9.00 -20.88
CA VAL A 23 3.36 9.22 -20.09
C VAL A 23 3.07 9.90 -18.75
N ILE A 24 2.00 10.69 -18.65
CA ILE A 24 1.58 11.32 -17.37
C ILE A 24 0.64 10.39 -16.60
N LEU A 25 -0.33 9.77 -17.27
CA LEU A 25 -1.38 8.99 -16.60
C LEU A 25 -0.84 7.67 -16.04
N PHE A 26 0.14 7.05 -16.70
CA PHE A 26 0.75 5.80 -16.26
C PHE A 26 1.55 5.94 -14.94
N PRO A 27 2.48 6.90 -14.78
CA PRO A 27 3.16 7.11 -13.49
C PRO A 27 2.21 7.63 -12.42
N VAL A 28 1.17 8.41 -12.76
CA VAL A 28 0.16 8.82 -11.78
C VAL A 28 -0.64 7.60 -11.30
N ALA A 29 -1.13 6.74 -12.19
CA ALA A 29 -1.84 5.52 -11.82
C ALA A 29 -0.93 4.55 -11.04
N PHE A 30 0.34 4.45 -11.42
CA PHE A 30 1.33 3.65 -10.71
C PHE A 30 1.61 4.22 -9.32
N PHE A 31 1.75 5.53 -9.18
CA PHE A 31 1.94 6.21 -7.90
C PHE A 31 0.72 6.03 -6.99
N PHE A 32 -0.50 6.21 -7.51
CA PHE A 32 -1.73 5.96 -6.75
C PHE A 32 -1.90 4.48 -6.38
N GLY A 33 -1.43 3.55 -7.22
CA GLY A 33 -1.43 2.11 -6.92
C GLY A 33 -0.40 1.71 -5.85
N ALA A 34 0.80 2.27 -5.94
CA ALA A 34 1.93 1.95 -5.06
C ALA A 34 1.83 2.67 -3.70
N CYS A 35 1.31 3.90 -3.66
CA CYS A 35 1.10 4.66 -2.43
C CYS A 35 -0.17 4.23 -1.65
N ARG A 36 -0.85 3.15 -2.06
CA ARG A 36 -1.95 2.56 -1.29
C ARG A 36 -1.53 2.21 0.15
N GLY A 37 -0.28 1.88 0.39
CA GLY A 37 0.24 1.58 1.74
C GLY A 37 0.41 2.79 2.66
N VAL A 38 0.43 4.03 2.15
CA VAL A 38 0.72 5.23 2.96
C VAL A 38 -0.42 5.58 3.93
N PHE A 39 -1.64 5.16 3.62
CA PHE A 39 -2.80 5.36 4.51
C PHE A 39 -2.99 4.25 5.55
N ALA A 40 -2.17 3.19 5.52
CA ALA A 40 -2.22 2.15 6.53
C ALA A 40 -1.64 2.70 7.84
N SER A 41 -2.50 2.98 8.81
CA SER A 41 -2.12 3.55 10.10
C SER A 41 -1.57 2.50 11.05
N GLU A 42 -0.53 2.87 11.79
CA GLU A 42 0.00 2.12 12.93
C GLU A 42 -1.06 1.94 14.03
N ASP A 43 -1.91 2.94 14.23
CA ASP A 43 -3.03 2.88 15.18
C ASP A 43 -3.97 1.70 14.90
N ALA A 44 -4.26 1.41 13.63
CA ALA A 44 -5.10 0.26 13.27
C ALA A 44 -4.44 -1.07 13.66
N ALA A 45 -3.11 -1.14 13.66
CA ALA A 45 -2.38 -2.32 14.09
C ALA A 45 -2.39 -2.46 15.63
N ILE A 46 -2.20 -1.36 16.35
CA ILE A 46 -2.25 -1.33 17.82
C ILE A 46 -3.66 -1.70 18.29
N THR A 47 -4.70 -1.07 17.75
CA THR A 47 -6.09 -1.38 18.11
C THR A 47 -6.47 -2.83 17.82
N ALA A 48 -5.95 -3.42 16.73
CA ALA A 48 -6.16 -4.84 16.45
C ALA A 48 -5.50 -5.75 17.50
N LEU A 49 -4.29 -5.39 17.96
CA LEU A 49 -3.57 -6.11 19.00
C LEU A 49 -4.25 -5.99 20.36
N GLU A 50 -4.68 -4.79 20.73
CA GLU A 50 -5.47 -4.54 21.94
C GLU A 50 -6.79 -5.31 21.92
N ALA A 51 -7.48 -5.36 20.77
CA ALA A 51 -8.72 -6.13 20.60
C ALA A 51 -8.51 -7.64 20.78
N GLN A 52 -7.29 -8.15 20.57
CA GLN A 52 -6.93 -9.55 20.87
C GLN A 52 -6.40 -9.76 22.29
N GLY A 53 -6.35 -8.72 23.11
CA GLY A 53 -5.89 -8.80 24.51
C GLY A 53 -4.37 -8.76 24.67
N TYR A 54 -3.63 -8.30 23.66
CA TYR A 54 -2.21 -8.00 23.82
C TYR A 54 -2.03 -6.69 24.59
N SER A 55 -0.99 -6.62 25.41
CA SER A 55 -0.57 -5.44 26.16
C SER A 55 0.89 -5.11 25.88
N ASP A 56 1.37 -3.93 26.33
CA ASP A 56 2.77 -3.48 26.13
C ASP A 56 3.22 -3.50 24.65
N ILE A 57 2.33 -3.04 23.77
CA ILE A 57 2.53 -3.09 22.32
C ILE A 57 3.59 -2.06 21.91
N GLN A 58 4.66 -2.55 21.29
CA GLN A 58 5.70 -1.71 20.68
C GLN A 58 5.87 -2.11 19.22
N ILE A 59 5.57 -1.19 18.30
CA ILE A 59 5.87 -1.40 16.89
C ILE A 59 7.38 -1.22 16.70
N VAL A 60 8.04 -2.27 16.23
CA VAL A 60 9.49 -2.32 16.02
C VAL A 60 9.88 -2.21 14.56
N ASP A 61 8.97 -2.52 13.63
CA ASP A 61 9.22 -2.44 12.19
C ASP A 61 7.92 -2.20 11.40
N HIS A 62 8.04 -1.58 10.23
CA HIS A 62 6.94 -1.35 9.30
C HIS A 62 7.37 -1.59 7.85
N ALA A 63 6.50 -2.23 7.08
CA ALA A 63 6.72 -2.54 5.68
C ALA A 63 5.49 -2.18 4.85
N TRP A 64 5.61 -1.13 4.04
CA TRP A 64 4.55 -0.65 3.14
C TRP A 64 4.68 -1.17 1.70
N PHE A 65 5.74 -1.93 1.41
CA PHE A 65 6.05 -2.40 0.06
C PHE A 65 6.16 -3.92 0.01
N ALA A 66 5.63 -4.50 -1.09
CA ALA A 66 5.64 -5.94 -1.37
C ALA A 66 5.13 -6.81 -0.21
N VAL A 67 4.07 -6.36 0.46
CA VAL A 67 3.53 -7.01 1.67
C VAL A 67 3.04 -8.44 1.40
N GLY A 68 2.51 -8.68 0.19
CA GLY A 68 2.11 -10.00 -0.29
C GLY A 68 3.25 -11.03 -0.32
N PHE A 69 4.48 -10.61 -0.67
CA PHE A 69 5.66 -11.49 -0.63
C PHE A 69 6.22 -11.68 0.77
N ARG A 70 5.76 -10.89 1.74
CA ARG A 70 6.19 -10.91 3.14
C ARG A 70 5.19 -11.67 4.03
N GLY A 71 4.36 -12.54 3.47
CA GLY A 71 3.45 -13.41 4.23
C GLY A 71 2.14 -12.76 4.68
N CYS A 72 1.86 -11.53 4.23
CA CYS A 72 0.52 -10.95 4.26
C CYS A 72 -0.23 -11.27 2.96
N ASP A 73 -1.54 -11.08 2.95
CA ASP A 73 -2.38 -11.34 1.79
C ASP A 73 -2.05 -10.34 0.65
N GLU A 74 -2.28 -10.70 -0.62
CA GLU A 74 -2.05 -9.78 -1.76
C GLU A 74 -2.89 -8.50 -1.66
N LYS A 75 -3.95 -8.54 -0.85
CA LYS A 75 -4.84 -7.40 -0.56
C LYS A 75 -4.37 -6.52 0.60
N ASP A 76 -3.32 -6.91 1.32
CA ASP A 76 -2.78 -6.16 2.45
C ASP A 76 -1.75 -5.12 1.96
N ALA A 77 -1.77 -3.95 2.59
CA ALA A 77 -1.04 -2.78 2.12
C ALA A 77 0.08 -2.35 3.05
N ALA A 78 0.07 -2.82 4.30
CA ALA A 78 1.20 -2.70 5.20
C ALA A 78 1.34 -3.93 6.11
N ARG A 79 2.56 -4.20 6.52
CA ARG A 79 2.91 -5.15 7.58
C ARG A 79 3.60 -4.37 8.68
N PHE A 80 3.07 -4.46 9.88
CA PHE A 80 3.67 -3.92 11.09
C PHE A 80 4.18 -5.08 11.94
N THR A 81 5.42 -4.99 12.39
CA THR A 81 5.98 -5.93 13.37
C THR A 81 5.86 -5.29 14.73
N ALA A 82 5.16 -5.95 15.65
CA ALA A 82 5.01 -5.50 17.01
C ALA A 82 5.58 -6.51 17.99
N LYS A 83 6.26 -6.02 19.01
CA LYS A 83 6.56 -6.78 20.22
C LYS A 83 5.48 -6.45 21.22
N ALA A 84 4.76 -7.45 21.70
CA ALA A 84 3.68 -7.26 22.65
C ALA A 84 3.62 -8.43 23.64
N THR A 85 3.09 -8.18 24.82
CA THR A 85 2.78 -9.21 25.81
C THR A 85 1.45 -9.85 25.44
N ASN A 86 1.43 -11.18 25.26
CA ASN A 86 0.21 -11.90 24.96
C ASN A 86 -0.71 -11.98 26.19
N PRO A 87 -2.00 -12.36 26.03
CA PRO A 87 -2.92 -12.53 27.16
C PRO A 87 -2.46 -13.54 28.22
N ALA A 88 -1.49 -14.41 27.88
CA ALA A 88 -0.87 -15.37 28.78
C ALA A 88 0.35 -14.81 29.54
N GLY A 89 0.64 -13.50 29.44
CA GLY A 89 1.72 -12.82 30.14
C GLY A 89 3.12 -13.06 29.58
N LYS A 90 3.25 -13.58 28.35
CA LYS A 90 4.54 -13.82 27.68
C LYS A 90 4.78 -12.78 26.61
N ALA A 91 6.00 -12.25 26.56
CA ALA A 91 6.44 -11.42 25.44
C ALA A 91 6.47 -12.26 24.15
N ALA A 92 5.80 -11.77 23.12
CA ALA A 92 5.73 -12.38 21.79
C ALA A 92 5.97 -11.31 20.72
N GLU A 93 6.63 -11.72 19.65
CA GLU A 93 6.73 -10.92 18.43
C GLU A 93 5.62 -11.36 17.47
N VAL A 94 4.84 -10.39 16.99
CA VAL A 94 3.66 -10.62 16.17
C VAL A 94 3.67 -9.69 14.97
N TYR A 95 3.15 -10.20 13.85
CA TYR A 95 3.00 -9.43 12.63
C TYR A 95 1.54 -9.06 12.44
N VAL A 96 1.28 -7.77 12.24
CA VAL A 96 -0.05 -7.25 11.93
C VAL A 96 -0.08 -6.82 10.48
N CYS A 97 -0.86 -7.54 9.68
CA CYS A 97 -1.13 -7.17 8.29
C CYS A 97 -2.33 -6.21 8.26
N THR A 98 -2.15 -4.98 7.79
CA THR A 98 -3.24 -3.99 7.67
C THR A 98 -3.52 -3.66 6.21
N GLY A 99 -4.79 -3.39 5.90
CA GLY A 99 -5.23 -2.93 4.59
C GLY A 99 -5.27 -1.40 4.48
N VAL A 100 -5.40 -0.92 3.24
CA VAL A 100 -5.31 0.52 2.87
C VAL A 100 -6.37 1.38 3.57
N ILE A 101 -7.64 0.95 3.63
CA ILE A 101 -8.75 1.85 3.97
C ILE A 101 -9.83 1.22 4.90
N PHE A 102 -10.05 -0.12 4.92
CA PHE A 102 -11.07 -0.73 5.81
C PHE A 102 -10.81 -2.19 6.22
N LYS A 103 -9.63 -2.75 5.94
CA LYS A 103 -9.36 -4.14 6.32
C LYS A 103 -8.77 -4.16 7.73
N GLY A 104 -9.50 -4.78 8.66
CA GLY A 104 -9.05 -4.99 10.02
C GLY A 104 -7.69 -5.69 10.06
N GLY A 105 -6.84 -5.30 11.02
CA GLY A 105 -5.52 -5.88 11.20
C GLY A 105 -5.62 -7.38 11.45
N THR A 106 -5.05 -8.18 10.56
CA THR A 106 -4.94 -9.63 10.79
C THR A 106 -3.63 -9.89 11.52
N ILE A 107 -3.74 -10.37 12.75
CA ILE A 107 -2.59 -10.75 13.57
C ILE A 107 -2.15 -12.15 13.17
N ARG A 108 -0.90 -12.28 12.77
CA ARG A 108 -0.25 -13.56 12.52
C ARG A 108 0.90 -13.70 13.53
N GLY A 109 0.81 -14.77 14.32
CA GLY A 109 1.87 -15.18 15.22
C GLY A 109 3.01 -15.83 14.43
N MET A 110 4.22 -15.65 14.93
CA MET A 110 5.39 -16.43 14.53
C MET A 110 5.40 -17.78 15.24
#